data_AF-L7VSG9-F1
#
_entry.id   AF-L7VSG9-F1
#
_cell.length_a   1.000
_cell.length_b   1.000
_cell.length_c   1.000
_cell.angle_alpha   90.00
_cell.angle_beta   90.00
_cell.angle_gamma   90.00
#
_symmetry.space_group_name_H-M   'P 1'
#
loop_
_entity.id
_entity.type
_entity.pdbx_description
1 polymer ?
#
loop_
_entity_poly.entity_id
_entity_poly.type
_entity_poly.pdbx_seq_one_letter_code
_entity_poly.pdbx_strand_id
1 'polypeptide(L)' 'MKRKWASCSQTGRLTFDTELLRQPAGFRAEVIVHELLHLKVPNHGPLFKALLKAYLGEKN' A
#
# COMPACT_ATOMS: atom_id res chain seq x y z
N MET A 1 4.85 12.54 -7.14
CA MET A 1 5.84 11.48 -7.46
C MET A 1 5.74 11.17 -8.95
N LYS A 2 6.80 11.30 -9.75
CA LYS A 2 6.67 11.22 -11.23
C LYS A 2 6.14 9.88 -11.78
N ARG A 3 6.23 8.78 -11.02
CA ARG A 3 5.95 7.41 -11.51
C ARG A 3 5.29 6.47 -10.50
N LYS A 4 5.04 6.89 -9.27
CA LYS A 4 4.55 6.03 -8.18
C LYS A 4 3.50 6.77 -7.37
N TRP A 5 2.53 6.05 -6.80
CA TRP A 5 1.51 6.63 -5.92
C TRP A 5 1.98 6.77 -4.47
N ALA A 6 2.91 5.93 -4.05
CA ALA A 6 3.48 5.97 -2.72
C ALA A 6 4.84 5.24 -2.63
N SER A 7 5.51 5.35 -1.48
CA SER A 7 6.75 4.63 -1.18
C SER A 7 7.03 4.54 0.32
N CYS A 8 7.66 3.45 0.75
CA CYS A 8 8.24 3.24 2.07
C CYS A 8 9.78 3.33 2.00
N SER A 9 10.40 4.12 2.89
CA SER A 9 11.85 4.10 3.07
C SER A 9 12.30 2.87 3.87
N GLN A 10 13.61 2.56 3.83
CA GLN A 10 14.20 1.52 4.67
C GLN A 10 14.07 1.82 6.18
N THR A 11 13.93 3.09 6.55
CA THR A 11 13.72 3.56 7.92
C THR A 11 12.23 3.63 8.32
N GLY A 12 11.32 3.15 7.48
CA GLY A 12 9.88 3.11 7.76
C GLY A 12 9.11 4.40 7.47
N ARG A 13 9.68 5.35 6.72
CA ARG A 13 8.98 6.58 6.33
C ARG A 13 8.08 6.31 5.12
N LEU A 14 6.78 6.44 5.32
CA LEU A 14 5.79 6.36 4.24
C LEU A 14 5.63 7.73 3.57
N THR A 15 5.57 7.75 2.25
CA THR A 15 5.31 8.95 1.44
C THR A 15 4.22 8.63 0.44
N PHE A 16 3.22 9.51 0.34
CA PHE A 16 2.11 9.37 -0.61
C PHE A 16 2.10 10.58 -1.55
N ASP A 17 1.70 10.34 -2.80
CA ASP A 17 1.42 11.41 -3.74
C ASP A 17 0.13 12.15 -3.32
N THR A 18 0.12 13.48 -3.37
CA THR A 18 -1.07 14.27 -3.05
C THR A 18 -2.21 14.06 -4.04
N GLU A 19 -1.90 13.66 -5.28
CA GLU A 19 -2.92 13.26 -6.26
C GLU A 19 -3.74 12.04 -5.81
N LEU A 20 -3.23 11.24 -4.85
CA LEU A 20 -3.97 10.13 -4.27
C LEU A 20 -5.28 10.60 -3.63
N LEU A 21 -5.35 11.84 -3.12
CA LEU A 21 -6.57 12.42 -2.53
C LEU A 21 -7.74 12.48 -3.52
N ARG A 22 -7.46 12.53 -4.83
CA ARG A 22 -8.47 12.59 -5.90
C ARG A 22 -8.89 11.22 -6.43
N GLN A 23 -8.27 10.14 -5.94
CA GLN A 23 -8.55 8.79 -6.40
C GLN A 23 -9.76 8.18 -5.67
N PRO A 24 -10.44 7.18 -6.28
CA PRO A 24 -11.52 6.44 -5.63
C PRO A 24 -11.11 5.85 -4.29
N ALA A 25 -12.06 5.71 -3.36
CA ALA A 25 -11.79 5.25 -1.99
C ALA A 25 -11.09 3.88 -1.94
N GLY A 26 -11.50 2.92 -2.78
CA GLY A 26 -10.86 1.61 -2.86
C GLY A 26 -9.40 1.68 -3.28
N PHE A 27 -9.10 2.50 -4.31
CA PHE A 27 -7.72 2.71 -4.77
C PHE A 27 -6.84 3.35 -3.69
N ARG A 28 -7.37 4.36 -2.98
CA ARG A 28 -6.67 4.97 -1.84
C ARG A 28 -6.38 3.95 -0.75
N ALA A 29 -7.36 3.11 -0.41
CA ALA A 29 -7.19 2.07 0.60
C ALA A 29 -6.12 1.05 0.20
N GLU A 30 -6.12 0.59 -1.05
CA GLU A 30 -5.10 -0.35 -1.57
C GLU A 30 -3.70 0.23 -1.44
N VAL A 31 -3.47 1.46 -1.93
CA VAL A 31 -2.16 2.13 -1.86
C VAL A 31 -1.71 2.34 -0.40
N ILE A 32 -2.61 2.78 0.49
CA ILE A 32 -2.28 3.02 1.89
C ILE A 32 -1.93 1.71 2.61
N VAL A 33 -2.75 0.66 2.44
CA VAL A 33 -2.51 -0.65 3.05
C VAL A 33 -1.23 -1.28 2.51
N HIS A 34 -0.95 -1.16 1.21
CA HIS A 34 0.29 -1.64 0.60
C HIS A 34 1.53 -1.07 1.29
N GLU A 35 1.58 0.26 1.48
CA GLU A 35 2.74 0.90 2.11
C GLU A 35 2.82 0.61 3.62
N LEU A 36 1.69 0.51 4.32
CA LEU A 36 1.67 0.08 5.72
C LEU A 36 2.20 -1.35 5.88
N LEU A 37 1.91 -2.24 4.92
CA LEU A 37 2.43 -3.60 4.94
C LEU A 37 3.94 -3.66 4.81
N HIS A 38 4.57 -2.73 4.09
CA HIS A 38 6.02 -2.67 3.99
C HIS A 38 6.73 -2.51 5.34
N LEU A 39 6.05 -1.96 6.35
CA LEU A 39 6.59 -1.87 7.72
C LEU A 39 6.71 -3.22 8.42
N LYS A 40 5.96 -4.24 7.98
CA LYS A 40 5.92 -5.57 8.59
C LYS A 40 6.49 -6.66 7.67
N VAL A 41 6.21 -6.56 6.38
CA VAL A 41 6.60 -7.53 5.35
C VAL A 41 7.19 -6.74 4.17
N PRO A 42 8.52 -6.55 4.13
CA PRO A 42 9.15 -5.70 3.11
C PRO A 42 9.01 -6.23 1.68
N ASN A 43 8.87 -7.55 1.51
CA ASN A 43 8.87 -8.22 0.20
C ASN A 43 7.46 -8.58 -0.25
N HIS A 44 7.14 -8.39 -1.54
CA HIS A 44 5.82 -8.69 -2.15
C HIS A 44 5.54 -10.19 -2.40
N GLY A 45 6.00 -11.07 -1.51
CA GLY A 45 5.82 -12.52 -1.60
C GLY A 45 4.37 -12.98 -1.29
N PRO A 46 4.13 -14.31 -1.23
CA PRO A 46 2.80 -14.86 -0.95
C PRO A 46 2.16 -14.34 0.34
N LEU A 47 2.94 -14.17 1.41
CA LEU A 47 2.48 -13.60 2.67
C LEU A 47 1.96 -12.16 2.51
N PHE A 48 2.69 -11.32 1.77
CA PHE A 48 2.28 -9.94 1.52
C PHE A 48 0.94 -9.89 0.80
N LYS A 49 0.79 -10.70 -0.27
CA LYS A 49 -0.45 -10.78 -1.05
C LYS A 49 -1.63 -11.26 -0.20
N ALA A 50 -1.42 -12.27 0.63
CA ALA A 50 -2.45 -12.78 1.54
C ALA A 50 -2.91 -11.72 2.55
N LEU A 51 -1.95 -10.99 3.15
CA LEU A 51 -2.27 -9.92 4.10
C LEU A 51 -2.98 -8.74 3.41
N LEU A 52 -2.50 -8.31 2.24
CA LEU A 52 -3.14 -7.24 1.48
C LEU A 52 -4.61 -7.57 1.19
N LYS A 53 -4.88 -8.79 0.70
CA LYS A 53 -6.23 -9.27 0.45
C LYS A 53 -7.09 -9.28 1.72
N ALA A 54 -6.55 -9.80 2.82
CA ALA A 54 -7.24 -9.87 4.10
C ALA A 54 -7.63 -8.49 4.64
N TYR A 55 -6.73 -7.49 4.54
CA TYR A 55 -7.00 -6.13 5.01
C TYR A 55 -7.95 -5.35 4.10
N LEU A 56 -7.97 -5.62 2.79
CA LEU A 56 -8.90 -4.98 1.86
C LEU A 56 -10.29 -5.62 1.86
N GLY A 57 -10.47 -6.74 2.58
CA GLY A 57 -11.76 -7.41 2.68
C GLY A 57 -12.23 -8.04 1.37
N GLU A 58 -11.33 -8.22 0.40
CA GLU A 58 -11.64 -8.91 -0.85
C GLU A 58 -11.87 -10.40 -0.55
N LYS A 59 -13.12 -10.84 -0.64
CA LYS A 59 -13.46 -12.26 -0.49
C LYS A 59 -12.80 -13.07 -1.62
N ASN A 60 -12.31 -14.26 -1.27
CA ASN A 60 -11.81 -15.25 -2.23
C ASN A 60 -12.88 -15.62 -3.27
#